data_AF-A0A392W3J2-F1
#
_entry.id   AF-A0A392W3J2-F1
#
_cell.length_a   1.000
_cell.length_b   1.000
_cell.length_c   1.000
_cell.angle_alpha   90.00
_cell.angle_beta   90.00
_cell.angle_gamma   90.00
#
_symmetry.space_group_name_H-M   'P 1'
#
loop_
_entity.id
_entity.type
_entity.pdbx_description
1 polymer ?
#
loop_
_entity_poly.entity_id
_entity_poly.type
_entity_poly.pdbx_seq_one_letter_code
_entity_poly.pdbx_strand_id
1 'polypeptide(L)' 'RQCLELVMGKGEKGEELRRNAKKWKNFAREALKEGGSSDKNLRNFLHHDN' A
#
# COMPACT_ATOMS: atom_id res chain seq x y z
N ARG A 1 -4.44 25.88 -0.65
CA ARG A 1 -5.56 24.89 -0.78
C ARG A 1 -5.46 23.98 -2.00
N GLN A 2 -4.66 24.33 -3.02
CA GLN A 2 -4.54 23.58 -4.28
C GLN A 2 -4.21 22.08 -4.12
N CYS A 3 -3.33 21.69 -3.19
CA CYS A 3 -3.02 20.27 -2.97
C CYS A 3 -4.23 19.46 -2.48
N LEU A 4 -5.03 20.02 -1.56
CA LEU A 4 -6.23 19.36 -1.06
C LEU A 4 -7.31 19.27 -2.14
N GLU A 5 -7.47 20.31 -2.96
CA GLU A 5 -8.41 20.30 -4.09
C GLU A 5 -8.00 19.28 -5.16
N LEU A 6 -6.70 19.12 -5.42
CA LEU A 6 -6.19 18.11 -6.35
C LEU A 6 -6.44 16.69 -5.86
N VAL A 7 -6.20 16.41 -4.58
CA VAL A 7 -6.28 15.05 -4.01
C VAL A 7 -7.70 14.67 -3.59
N MET A 8 -8.46 15.64 -3.05
CA MET A 8 -9.78 15.43 -2.45
C MET A 8 -10.93 15.96 -3.34
N GLY A 9 -10.63 16.71 -4.38
CA GLY A 9 -11.63 17.19 -5.34
C GLY A 9 -12.22 16.07 -6.19
N LYS A 10 -13.32 16.39 -6.88
CA LYS A 10 -14.08 15.48 -7.76
C LYS A 10 -13.54 15.45 -9.21
N GLY A 11 -12.40 16.07 -9.47
CA GLY A 11 -11.77 16.02 -10.80
C GLY A 11 -11.09 14.68 -11.05
N GLU A 12 -10.91 14.34 -12.33
CA GLU A 12 -10.34 13.07 -12.80
C GLU A 12 -9.00 12.74 -12.13
N LYS A 13 -8.11 13.73 -12.01
CA LYS A 13 -6.80 13.56 -11.37
C LYS A 13 -6.90 13.13 -9.91
N GLY A 14 -7.89 13.65 -9.17
CA GLY A 14 -8.15 13.23 -7.78
C GLY A 14 -8.70 11.80 -7.72
N GLU A 15 -9.56 11.42 -8.66
CA GLU A 15 -10.08 10.06 -8.75
C GLU A 15 -8.99 9.03 -9.06
N GLU A 16 -8.10 9.35 -10.00
CA GLU A 16 -6.95 8.52 -10.35
C GLU A 16 -6.04 8.30 -9.15
N LEU A 17 -5.68 9.38 -8.43
CA LEU A 17 -4.87 9.29 -7.21
C LEU A 17 -5.52 8.38 -6.16
N ARG A 18 -6.83 8.47 -5.95
CA ARG A 18 -7.56 7.61 -5.02
C ARG A 18 -7.59 6.14 -5.46
N ARG A 19 -7.75 5.87 -6.76
CA ARG A 19 -7.68 4.50 -7.31
C ARG A 19 -6.30 3.89 -7.12
N ASN A 20 -5.24 4.65 -7.40
CA ASN A 20 -3.85 4.22 -7.20
C ASN A 20 -3.55 3.96 -5.72
N ALA A 21 -3.96 4.87 -4.83
CA ALA A 21 -3.82 4.67 -3.38
C ALA A 21 -4.55 3.40 -2.89
N LYS A 22 -5.76 3.13 -3.40
CA LYS A 22 -6.50 1.89 -3.07
C LYS A 22 -5.77 0.64 -3.57
N LYS A 23 -5.19 0.69 -4.77
CA LYS A 23 -4.40 -0.41 -5.33
C LYS A 23 -3.16 -0.70 -4.47
N TRP A 24 -2.38 0.31 -4.13
CA TRP A 24 -1.22 0.16 -3.24
C TRP A 24 -1.59 -0.34 -1.85
N LYS A 25 -2.70 0.15 -1.28
CA LYS A 25 -3.24 -0.36 -0.01
C LYS A 25 -3.54 -1.86 -0.07
N ASN A 26 -4.13 -2.33 -1.17
CA ASN A 26 -4.39 -3.76 -1.34
C ASN A 26 -3.09 -4.56 -1.45
N PHE A 27 -2.11 -4.09 -2.23
CA PHE A 27 -0.80 -4.76 -2.31
C PHE A 27 -0.09 -4.83 -0.96
N ALA A 28 -0.12 -3.76 -0.17
CA ALA A 28 0.47 -3.77 1.18
C ALA A 28 -0.21 -4.80 2.08
N ARG A 29 -1.54 -4.92 2.02
CA ARG A 29 -2.29 -5.94 2.77
C ARG A 29 -1.93 -7.37 2.35
N GLU A 30 -1.84 -7.62 1.04
CA GLU A 30 -1.45 -8.94 0.51
C GLU A 30 0.00 -9.31 0.82
N ALA A 31 0.90 -8.33 0.91
CA ALA A 31 2.28 -8.57 1.29
C ALA A 31 2.44 -8.89 2.78
N LEU A 32 1.64 -8.25 3.64
CA LEU A 32 1.72 -8.37 5.11
C LEU A 32 0.88 -9.49 5.71
N LYS A 33 -0.11 -10.02 4.99
CA LYS A 33 -0.91 -11.17 5.49
C LYS A 33 -0.02 -12.39 5.72
N GLU A 34 -0.52 -13.34 6.51
CA GLU A 34 0.16 -14.62 6.74
C GLU A 34 0.47 -15.35 5.42
N GLY A 35 1.72 -15.78 5.25
CA GLY A 35 2.23 -16.36 4.00
C GLY A 35 2.47 -15.36 2.87
N GLY A 36 2.24 -14.07 3.11
CA GLY A 36 2.57 -12.95 2.24
C GLY A 36 4.08 -12.74 2.12
N SER A 37 4.50 -11.95 1.13
CA SER A 37 5.92 -11.75 0.83
C SER A 37 6.69 -11.09 1.99
N SER A 38 6.09 -10.10 2.64
CA SER A 38 6.71 -9.41 3.78
C SER A 38 6.68 -10.26 5.04
N ASP A 39 5.61 -11.02 5.29
CA ASP A 39 5.54 -12.01 6.39
C ASP A 39 6.66 -13.05 6.27
N LYS A 40 6.82 -13.66 5.08
CA LYS A 40 7.89 -14.63 4.80
C LYS A 40 9.28 -14.03 4.97
N ASN A 41 9.51 -12.83 4.42
CA ASN A 41 10.82 -12.18 4.55
C ASN A 41 11.15 -11.88 6.02
N LEU A 42 10.18 -11.41 6.81
CA LEU A 42 10.40 -11.14 8.23
C LEU A 42 10.66 -12.42 9.02
N ARG A 43 9.90 -13.49 8.77
CA ARG A 43 10.14 -14.81 9.38
C ARG A 43 11.55 -15.31 9.04
N ASN A 44 11.93 -15.24 7.77
CA ASN A 44 13.27 -15.65 7.35
C ASN A 44 14.35 -14.86 8.09
N PHE A 45 14.21 -13.54 8.20
CA PHE A 45 15.15 -12.71 8.95
C PHE A 45 15.28 -13.16 10.42
N LEU A 46 14.17 -13.37 11.12
CA LEU A 46 14.19 -13.79 12.53
C LEU A 46 14.72 -15.21 12.74
N HIS A 47 14.56 -16.10 11.77
CA HIS A 47 14.98 -17.49 11.85
C HIS A 47 16.40 -17.74 11.34
N HIS A 48 16.99 -16.80 10.60
CA HIS A 48 18.32 -16.95 10.02
C HIS A 48 19.46 -16.50 10.97
N ASP A 49 19.12 -15.84 12.09
CA ASP A 49 20.07 -15.37 13.12
C ASP A 49 20.15 -16.29 14.36
N ASN A 50 19.76 -17.57 14.24
CA ASN A 50 19.96 -18.62 15.26
C ASN A 50 20.87 -19.75 14.76
#